data_AF-A0A956UU22-F1
#
_entry.id   AF-A0A956UU22-F1
#
_cell.length_a   1.000
_cell.length_b   1.000
_cell.length_c   1.000
_cell.angle_alpha   90.00
_cell.angle_beta   90.00
_cell.angle_gamma   90.00
#
_symmetry.space_group_name_H-M   'P 1'
#
loop_
_entity.id
_entity.type
_entity.pdbx_description
1 polymer ?
#
loop_
_entity_poly.entity_id
_entity_poly.type
_entity_poly.pdbx_seq_one_letter_code
_entity_poly.pdbx_strand_id
1 'polypeptide(L)'
;MRNILRSIHQSEEGHVHSFPGILISAAGVLMLAIGANSDTGWLTITGGIIGALGYLAWDVLRHIGIDYDVYKRLDALEKKQ
;
A
#
# COMPACT_ATOMS: atom_id res chain seq x y z
N MET A 1 -25.85 -17.33 -2.57
CA MET A 1 -25.28 -16.23 -1.74
C MET A 1 -24.22 -16.67 -0.74
N ARG A 2 -24.39 -17.76 0.03
CA ARG A 2 -23.45 -18.18 1.10
C ARG A 2 -21.99 -18.42 0.66
N ASN A 3 -21.76 -18.92 -0.56
CA ASN A 3 -20.40 -19.20 -1.06
C ASN A 3 -19.65 -17.93 -1.50
N ILE A 4 -20.37 -16.90 -2.00
CA ILE A 4 -19.78 -15.62 -2.37
C ILE A 4 -19.33 -14.88 -1.11
N LEU A 5 -20.20 -14.79 -0.09
CA LEU A 5 -19.88 -14.17 1.20
C LEU A 5 -18.69 -14.84 1.91
N ARG A 6 -18.53 -16.18 1.79
CA ARG A 6 -17.34 -16.88 2.29
C ARG A 6 -16.07 -16.51 1.53
N SER A 7 -16.14 -16.36 0.21
CA SER A 7 -15.01 -15.88 -0.60
C SER A 7 -14.64 -14.43 -0.25
N ILE A 8 -15.61 -13.57 0.08
CA ILE A 8 -15.36 -12.19 0.55
C ILE A 8 -14.60 -12.16 1.88
N HIS A 9 -14.94 -13.07 2.79
CA HIS A 9 -14.36 -13.13 4.13
C HIS A 9 -12.98 -13.82 4.17
N GLN A 10 -12.65 -14.63 3.17
CA GLN A 10 -11.39 -15.38 3.12
C GLN A 10 -10.30 -14.70 2.27
N SER A 11 -10.63 -13.68 1.48
CA SER A 11 -9.65 -12.98 0.63
C SER A 11 -8.93 -11.87 1.41
N GLU A 12 -7.97 -12.23 2.28
CA GLU A 12 -7.02 -11.28 2.90
C GLU A 12 -5.86 -10.89 1.95
N GLU A 13 -5.91 -11.36 0.70
CA GLU A 13 -4.81 -11.24 -0.27
C GLU A 13 -4.40 -9.78 -0.58
N GLY A 14 -5.36 -8.84 -0.55
CA GLY A 14 -5.07 -7.40 -0.72
C GLY A 14 -4.28 -6.79 0.46
N HIS A 15 -4.34 -7.43 1.63
CA HIS A 15 -3.68 -6.94 2.85
C HIS A 15 -2.18 -7.24 2.85
N VAL A 16 -1.79 -8.42 2.34
CA VAL A 16 -0.38 -8.84 2.24
C VAL A 16 0.36 -8.09 1.14
N HIS A 17 -0.33 -7.75 0.04
CA HIS A 17 0.28 -7.04 -1.09
C HIS A 17 0.67 -5.59 -0.77
N SER A 18 0.00 -4.96 0.20
CA SER A 18 0.25 -3.56 0.58
C SER A 18 1.35 -3.39 1.63
N PHE A 19 1.72 -4.47 2.33
CA PHE A 19 2.66 -4.43 3.45
C PHE A 19 4.10 -4.00 3.09
N PRO A 20 4.67 -4.42 1.93
CA PRO A 20 6.04 -4.05 1.56
C PRO A 20 6.23 -2.55 1.31
N GLY A 21 5.26 -1.88 0.71
CA GLY A 21 5.34 -0.44 0.41
C GLY A 21 5.38 0.42 1.67
N ILE A 22 4.55 0.10 2.66
CA ILE A 22 4.55 0.76 3.99
C ILE A 22 5.91 0.62 4.66
N LEU A 23 6.51 -0.57 4.64
CA LEU A 23 7.79 -0.83 5.29
C LEU A 23 8.92 -0.01 4.66
N ILE A 24 8.95 0.09 3.33
CA ILE A 24 9.95 0.90 2.61
C ILE A 24 9.75 2.39 2.91
N SER A 25 8.50 2.87 2.92
CA SER A 25 8.20 4.26 3.28
C SER A 25 8.64 4.58 4.71
N ALA A 26 8.33 3.70 5.67
CA ALA A 26 8.72 3.85 7.07
C ALA A 26 10.26 3.88 7.23
N ALA A 27 10.98 3.00 6.54
CA ALA A 27 12.44 3.01 6.54
C ALA A 27 13.01 4.33 5.99
N GLY A 28 12.45 4.86 4.90
CA GLY A 28 12.85 6.15 4.33
C GLY A 28 12.59 7.32 5.29
N VAL A 29 11.42 7.34 5.94
CA VAL A 29 11.08 8.37 6.94
C VAL A 29 12.02 8.31 8.15
N LEU A 30 12.41 7.12 8.60
CA LEU A 30 13.39 6.95 9.67
C LEU A 30 14.77 7.47 9.25
N MET A 31 15.22 7.16 8.04
CA MET A 31 16.48 7.69 7.50
C MET A 31 16.44 9.22 7.36
N LEU A 32 15.30 9.78 6.94
CA LEU A 32 15.09 11.24 6.86
C LEU A 32 15.21 11.88 8.24
N ALA A 33 14.56 11.31 9.25
CA ALA A 33 14.60 11.81 10.63
C ALA A 33 16.00 11.75 11.24
N ILE A 34 16.73 10.65 11.00
CA ILE A 34 18.13 10.48 11.44
C ILE A 34 19.04 11.49 10.75
N GLY A 35 18.90 11.64 9.42
CA GLY A 35 19.70 12.58 8.64
C GLY A 35 19.49 14.03 9.06
N ALA A 36 18.23 14.42 9.27
CA ALA A 36 17.85 15.76 9.72
C ALA A 36 18.40 16.07 11.12
N ASN A 37 18.42 15.08 12.02
CA ASN A 37 18.96 15.24 13.37
C ASN A 37 20.50 15.23 13.43
N SER A 38 21.16 14.63 12.43
CA SER A 38 22.62 14.43 12.42
C SER A 38 23.37 15.44 11.52
N ASP A 39 22.70 16.50 11.05
CA ASP A 39 23.22 17.47 10.05
C ASP A 39 23.83 16.81 8.80
N THR A 40 23.39 15.59 8.52
CA THR A 40 23.95 14.76 7.46
C THR A 40 23.08 14.93 6.23
N GLY A 41 23.34 16.01 5.48
CA GLY A 41 22.47 16.45 4.37
C GLY A 41 22.17 15.37 3.32
N TRP A 42 23.14 14.52 2.97
CA TRP A 42 22.93 13.44 2.01
C TRP A 42 21.93 12.38 2.53
N LEU A 43 21.96 12.10 3.83
CA LEU A 43 21.13 11.08 4.46
C LEU A 43 19.67 11.57 4.59
N THR A 44 19.50 12.86 4.86
CA THR A 44 18.20 13.55 4.82
C THR A 44 17.59 13.48 3.42
N ILE A 45 18.36 13.83 2.38
CA ILE A 45 17.88 13.81 0.99
C ILE A 45 17.50 12.40 0.57
N THR A 46 18.38 11.42 0.80
CA THR A 46 18.13 10.03 0.43
C THR A 46 16.95 9.44 1.20
N GLY A 47 16.85 9.70 2.52
CA GLY A 47 15.71 9.26 3.33
C GLY A 47 14.38 9.85 2.85
N GLY A 48 14.37 11.15 2.51
CA GLY A 48 13.19 11.81 1.95
C GLY A 48 12.73 11.21 0.64
N ILE A 49 13.66 10.94 -0.30
CA ILE A 49 13.35 10.31 -1.59
C ILE A 49 12.80 8.90 -1.39
N ILE A 50 13.47 8.07 -0.57
CA ILE A 50 13.04 6.70 -0.30
C ILE A 50 11.66 6.69 0.39
N GLY A 51 11.44 7.59 1.35
CA GLY A 51 10.17 7.71 2.05
C GLY A 51 9.02 8.06 1.12
N ALA A 52 9.23 9.04 0.23
CA ALA A 52 8.26 9.47 -0.77
C ALA A 52 7.97 8.37 -1.81
N LEU A 53 9.00 7.71 -2.33
CA LEU A 53 8.82 6.61 -3.29
C LEU A 53 8.11 5.41 -2.65
N GLY A 54 8.44 5.07 -1.40
CA GLY A 54 7.74 4.02 -0.66
C GLY A 54 6.27 4.35 -0.44
N TYR A 55 5.96 5.62 -0.13
CA TYR A 55 4.58 6.07 0.04
C TYR A 55 3.78 5.98 -1.27
N LEU A 56 4.35 6.47 -2.38
CA LEU A 56 3.73 6.37 -3.70
C LEU A 56 3.52 4.92 -4.13
N ALA A 57 4.52 4.06 -3.91
CA ALA A 57 4.40 2.63 -4.21
C ALA A 57 3.29 1.97 -3.39
N TRP A 58 3.19 2.31 -2.10
CA TRP A 58 2.11 1.81 -1.25
C TRP A 58 0.73 2.25 -1.74
N ASP A 59 0.56 3.53 -2.05
CA ASP A 59 -0.72 4.09 -2.52
C ASP A 59 -1.17 3.42 -3.83
N VAL A 60 -0.25 3.26 -4.79
CA VAL A 60 -0.52 2.58 -6.06
C VAL A 60 -0.87 1.11 -5.86
N LEU A 61 -0.11 0.38 -5.03
CA LEU A 61 -0.39 -1.03 -4.73
C LEU A 61 -1.75 -1.21 -4.07
N ARG A 62 -2.11 -0.29 -3.18
CA ARG A 62 -3.42 -0.28 -2.52
C ARG A 62 -4.54 0.00 -3.52
N HIS A 63 -4.37 0.97 -4.40
CA HIS A 63 -5.36 1.35 -5.39
C HIS A 63 -5.62 0.22 -6.41
N ILE A 64 -4.56 -0.42 -6.92
CA ILE A 64 -4.70 -1.52 -7.89
C ILE A 64 -5.16 -2.81 -7.20
N GLY A 65 -4.69 -3.09 -5.98
CA GLY A 65 -4.99 -4.34 -5.29
C GLY A 65 -6.38 -4.37 -4.64
N ILE A 66 -6.80 -3.27 -4.01
CA ILE A 66 -8.03 -3.22 -3.22
C ILE A 66 -9.17 -2.61 -4.05
N ASP A 67 -8.96 -1.44 -4.62
CA ASP A 67 -10.07 -0.70 -5.25
C ASP A 67 -10.53 -1.40 -6.53
N TYR A 68 -9.60 -1.90 -7.34
CA TYR A 68 -9.91 -2.65 -8.56
C TYR A 68 -10.62 -3.98 -8.29
N ASP A 69 -10.23 -4.69 -7.23
CA ASP A 69 -10.91 -5.93 -6.81
C ASP A 69 -12.33 -5.63 -6.35
N VAL A 70 -12.50 -4.62 -5.50
CA VAL A 70 -13.83 -4.18 -5.02
C VAL A 70 -14.71 -3.75 -6.19
N TYR A 71 -14.19 -2.97 -7.13
CA TYR A 71 -14.93 -2.51 -8.31
C TYR A 71 -15.38 -3.67 -9.20
N LYS A 72 -14.50 -4.62 -9.47
CA LYS A 72 -14.81 -5.81 -10.28
C LYS A 72 -15.87 -6.69 -9.61
N ARG A 73 -15.85 -6.76 -8.28
CA ARG A 73 -16.83 -7.52 -7.49
C ARG A 73 -18.19 -6.84 -7.45
N LEU A 74 -18.23 -5.51 -7.41
CA LEU A 74 -19.47 -4.74 -7.55
C LEU A 74 -20.09 -4.88 -8.95
N ASP A 75 -19.29 -4.73 -10.01
CA ASP A 75 -19.75 -4.91 -11.41
C ASP A 75 -20.30 -6.34 -11.66
N ALA A 76 -19.69 -7.36 -11.06
CA ALA A 76 -20.18 -8.74 -11.13
C ALA A 76 -21.50 -8.97 -10.38
N LEU A 77 -21.79 -8.17 -9.36
CA LEU A 77 -23.07 -8.21 -8.63
C LEU A 77 -24.16 -7.46 -9.39
N GLU A 78 -23.83 -6.32 -10.00
CA GLU A 78 -24.74 -5.53 -10.83
C GLU A 78 -25.23 -6.34 -12.04
N LYS A 79 -24.33 -7.02 -12.76
CA LYS A 79 -24.68 -7.87 -13.92
C LYS A 79 -25.44 -9.15 -13.58
N LYS A 80 -25.60 -9.47 -12.28
CA LYS A 80 -26.32 -10.66 -11.80
C LYS A 80 -27.73 -10.34 -11.27
N GLN A 81 -28.10 -9.06 -11.18
CA GLN A 81 -29.49 -8.63 -10.98
C GLN A 81 -30.22 -8.54 -12.32
#